data_AF-A0A844KCG4-F1
#
_entry.id   AF-A0A844KCG4-F1
#
_cell.length_a   1.000
_cell.length_b   1.000
_cell.length_c   1.000
_cell.angle_alpha   90.00
_cell.angle_beta   90.00
_cell.angle_gamma   90.00
#
_symmetry.space_group_name_H-M   'P 1'
#
loop_
_entity.id
_entity.type
_entity.pdbx_description
1 polymer ?
#
loop_
_entity_poly.entity_id
_entity_poly.type
_entity_poly.pdbx_seq_one_letter_code
_entity_poly.pdbx_strand_id
1 'polypeptide(L)'
;MKMYPSSNNDGMPHGSNQSDLSSYAADLLEREDELYQEGVKQVQTYKDIEYRINKLENQDERDVMFYRYIKGFKWWQIAQLMDCSEEWIYKLHGRALKKIQIN
;
A
#
# COMPACT_ATOMS: atom_id res chain seq x y z
N MET A 1 79.86 -1.95 -7.74
CA MET A 1 78.60 -1.21 -7.52
C MET A 1 77.45 -2.00 -8.13
N LYS A 2 76.29 -1.95 -7.48
CA LYS A 2 74.94 -2.49 -7.82
C LYS A 2 74.64 -2.55 -9.33
N MET A 3 73.77 -3.44 -9.82
CA MET A 3 72.36 -3.52 -9.43
C MET A 3 71.79 -4.94 -9.58
N TYR A 4 71.12 -5.42 -8.54
CA TYR A 4 70.18 -6.53 -8.64
C TYR A 4 68.83 -5.95 -9.06
N PRO A 5 68.15 -6.51 -10.07
CA PRO A 5 66.80 -6.09 -10.39
C PRO A 5 65.90 -6.56 -9.24
N SER A 6 65.39 -5.61 -8.44
CA SER A 6 64.29 -5.87 -7.53
C SER A 6 63.06 -6.15 -8.39
N SER A 7 62.72 -7.43 -8.54
CA SER A 7 61.44 -7.83 -9.07
C SER A 7 60.41 -7.55 -7.97
N ASN A 8 59.63 -6.49 -8.14
CA ASN A 8 58.43 -6.26 -7.34
C ASN A 8 57.42 -7.35 -7.72
N ASN A 9 57.50 -8.49 -7.06
CA ASN A 9 56.54 -9.57 -7.20
C ASN A 9 55.36 -9.29 -6.25
N ASP A 10 54.63 -8.19 -6.48
CA ASP A 10 53.31 -7.99 -5.91
C ASP A 10 52.33 -8.89 -6.67
N GLY A 11 52.49 -10.20 -6.46
CA GLY A 11 51.60 -11.25 -6.96
C GLY A 11 50.25 -11.28 -6.24
N MET A 12 49.84 -10.17 -5.61
CA MET A 12 48.48 -10.03 -5.12
C MET A 12 47.57 -9.76 -6.31
N PRO A 13 46.57 -10.63 -6.59
CA PRO A 13 45.55 -10.28 -7.56
C PRO A 13 44.87 -9.00 -7.08
N HIS A 14 45.13 -7.89 -7.77
CA HIS A 14 44.30 -6.71 -7.64
C HIS A 14 42.92 -7.11 -8.14
N GLY A 15 41.98 -7.29 -7.20
CA GLY A 15 40.58 -7.57 -7.49
C GLY A 15 39.92 -6.38 -8.16
N SER A 16 40.29 -6.08 -9.42
CA SER A 16 39.58 -5.15 -10.27
C SER A 16 38.30 -5.84 -10.72
N ASN A 17 37.26 -5.74 -9.87
CA ASN A 17 35.84 -6.00 -10.10
C ASN A 17 35.15 -6.50 -8.82
N GLN A 18 35.58 -6.02 -7.64
CA GLN A 18 34.70 -6.07 -6.47
C GLN A 18 33.58 -5.04 -6.73
N SER A 19 32.51 -5.47 -7.40
CA SER A 19 31.30 -4.66 -7.49
C SER A 19 30.87 -4.39 -6.06
N ASP A 20 31.02 -3.15 -5.62
CA ASP A 20 30.66 -2.73 -4.27
C ASP A 20 29.17 -3.04 -4.08
N LEU A 21 28.88 -4.00 -3.20
CA LEU A 21 27.50 -4.42 -2.92
C LEU A 21 26.70 -3.30 -2.22
N SER A 22 27.34 -2.18 -1.88
CA SER A 22 26.70 -0.98 -1.35
C SER A 22 25.61 -0.43 -2.27
N SER A 23 25.81 -0.47 -3.60
CA SER A 23 24.80 0.03 -4.55
C SER A 23 23.54 -0.83 -4.54
N TYR A 24 23.72 -2.15 -4.58
CA TYR A 24 22.61 -3.09 -4.46
C TYR A 24 21.90 -2.98 -3.10
N ALA A 25 22.66 -2.79 -2.02
CA ALA A 25 22.09 -2.57 -0.69
C ALA A 25 21.29 -1.26 -0.62
N ALA A 26 21.75 -0.19 -1.29
CA ALA A 26 21.03 1.08 -1.36
C ALA A 26 19.70 0.94 -2.13
N ASP A 27 19.71 0.27 -3.29
CA ASP A 27 18.50 0.01 -4.08
C ASP A 27 17.48 -0.82 -3.28
N LEU A 28 17.94 -1.79 -2.49
CA LEU A 28 17.07 -2.62 -1.65
C LEU A 28 16.42 -1.80 -0.54
N LEU A 29 17.19 -0.93 0.14
CA LEU A 29 16.66 -0.05 1.19
C LEU A 29 15.63 0.94 0.64
N GLU A 30 15.86 1.49 -0.55
CA GLU A 30 14.91 2.39 -1.20
C GLU A 30 13.58 1.67 -1.46
N ARG A 31 13.62 0.45 -2.01
CA ARG A 31 12.42 -0.38 -2.24
C ARG A 31 11.68 -0.72 -0.95
N GLU A 32 12.41 -1.01 0.13
CA GLU A 32 11.80 -1.29 1.44
C GLU A 32 11.08 -0.05 2.01
N ASP A 33 11.68 1.14 1.89
CA ASP A 33 11.00 2.38 2.29
C ASP A 33 9.78 2.66 1.42
N GLU A 34 9.86 2.49 0.10
CA GLU A 34 8.72 2.65 -0.80
C GLU A 34 7.53 1.77 -0.39
N LEU A 35 7.79 0.48 -0.12
CA LEU A 35 6.77 -0.46 0.37
C LEU A 35 6.19 -0.05 1.72
N TYR A 36 7.05 0.43 2.63
CA TYR A 36 6.60 0.92 3.93
C TYR A 36 5.69 2.15 3.77
N GLN A 37 6.09 3.14 2.96
CA GLN A 37 5.28 4.32 2.69
C GLN A 37 3.96 3.98 1.99
N GLU A 38 3.96 2.98 1.11
CA GLU A 38 2.72 2.47 0.50
C GLU A 38 1.77 1.91 1.57
N GLY A 39 2.28 1.08 2.48
CA GLY A 39 1.51 0.55 3.60
C GLY A 39 0.95 1.66 4.52
N VAL A 40 1.75 2.68 4.83
CA VAL A 40 1.31 3.84 5.62
C VAL A 40 0.15 4.57 4.92
N LYS A 41 0.27 4.82 3.61
CA LYS A 41 -0.79 5.46 2.82
C LYS A 41 -2.06 4.61 2.81
N GLN A 42 -1.95 3.29 2.62
CA GLN A 42 -3.09 2.38 2.63
C GLN A 42 -3.83 2.42 3.99
N VAL A 43 -3.10 2.37 5.11
CA VAL A 43 -3.69 2.47 6.45
C VAL A 43 -4.36 3.83 6.66
N GLN A 44 -3.74 4.92 6.20
CA GLN A 44 -4.32 6.25 6.30
C GLN A 44 -5.62 6.38 5.51
N THR A 45 -5.63 5.87 4.26
CA THR A 45 -6.84 5.84 3.42
C THR A 45 -7.93 4.97 4.04
N TYR A 46 -7.60 3.78 4.57
CA TYR A 46 -8.56 2.93 5.26
C TYR A 46 -9.22 3.66 6.43
N LYS A 47 -8.42 4.29 7.30
CA LYS A 47 -8.92 5.02 8.48
C LYS A 47 -9.80 6.21 8.10
N ASP A 48 -9.46 6.92 7.03
CA ASP A 48 -10.25 8.04 6.53
C ASP A 48 -11.62 7.56 5.99
N ILE A 49 -11.64 6.48 5.21
CA ILE A 49 -12.89 5.88 4.71
C ILE A 49 -13.76 5.41 5.89
N GLU A 50 -13.19 4.64 6.81
CA GLU A 50 -13.90 4.13 7.99
C GLU A 50 -14.48 5.27 8.84
N TYR A 51 -13.69 6.32 9.09
CA TYR A 51 -14.12 7.51 9.82
C TYR A 51 -15.31 8.20 9.14
N ARG A 52 -15.26 8.40 7.82
CA ARG A 52 -16.35 9.03 7.06
C ARG A 52 -17.62 8.19 7.06
N ILE A 53 -17.48 6.86 6.94
CA ILE A 53 -18.63 5.94 7.04
C ILE A 53 -19.27 6.05 8.42
N ASN A 54 -18.46 6.02 9.49
CA ASN A 54 -18.95 6.10 10.87
C ASN A 54 -19.66 7.41 11.22
N LYS A 55 -19.49 8.48 10.43
CA LYS A 55 -20.24 9.74 10.59
C LYS A 55 -21.66 9.71 10.04
N LEU A 56 -22.01 8.75 9.18
CA LEU A 56 -23.39 8.62 8.71
C LEU A 56 -24.26 8.26 9.90
N GLU A 57 -25.43 8.89 10.07
CA GLU A 57 -26.33 8.63 11.21
C GLU A 57 -27.18 7.38 11.02
N ASN A 58 -27.59 7.08 9.79
CA ASN A 58 -28.44 5.94 9.46
C ASN A 58 -27.60 4.64 9.38
N GLN A 59 -28.03 3.59 10.11
CA GLN A 59 -27.31 2.32 10.19
C GLN A 59 -27.26 1.60 8.83
N ASP A 60 -28.38 1.53 8.10
CA ASP A 60 -28.42 0.86 6.80
C ASP A 60 -27.50 1.54 5.78
N GLU A 61 -27.42 2.87 5.79
CA GLU A 61 -26.48 3.63 4.98
C GLU A 61 -25.02 3.33 5.37
N ARG A 62 -24.71 3.24 6.68
CA ARG A 62 -23.38 2.80 7.15
C ARG A 62 -23.05 1.40 6.66
N ASP A 63 -23.97 0.46 6.79
CA ASP A 63 -23.76 -0.94 6.45
C ASP A 63 -23.50 -1.12 4.96
N VAL A 64 -24.28 -0.45 4.09
CA VAL A 64 -24.03 -0.46 2.64
C VAL A 64 -22.63 0.07 2.32
N MET A 65 -22.22 1.18 2.92
CA MET A 65 -20.90 1.75 2.67
C MET A 65 -19.78 0.88 3.22
N PHE A 66 -19.94 0.30 4.41
CA PHE A 66 -18.98 -0.60 5.02
C PHE A 66 -18.79 -1.87 4.18
N TYR A 67 -19.87 -2.56 3.82
CA TYR A 67 -19.76 -3.77 3.02
C TYR A 67 -19.17 -3.49 1.64
N ARG A 68 -19.49 -2.32 1.05
CA ARG A 68 -18.98 -1.96 -0.27
C ARG A 68 -17.50 -1.59 -0.26
N TYR A 69 -17.08 -0.70 0.64
CA TYR A 69 -15.76 -0.05 0.57
C TYR A 69 -14.73 -0.60 1.56
N ILE A 70 -15.18 -1.21 2.66
CA ILE A 70 -14.28 -1.86 3.64
C ILE A 70 -14.17 -3.36 3.37
N LYS A 71 -15.30 -4.04 3.11
CA LYS A 71 -15.31 -5.49 2.84
C LYS A 71 -15.18 -5.86 1.36
N GLY A 72 -15.38 -4.91 0.45
CA GLY A 72 -15.21 -5.13 -0.99
C GLY A 72 -16.29 -6.03 -1.62
N PHE A 73 -17.48 -6.11 -1.02
CA PHE A 73 -18.56 -6.96 -1.52
C PHE A 73 -19.22 -6.42 -2.78
N LYS A 74 -19.74 -7.33 -3.61
CA LYS A 74 -20.59 -7.02 -4.77
C LYS A 74 -22.00 -6.66 -4.31
N TRP A 75 -22.71 -5.85 -5.09
CA TRP A 75 -24.05 -5.35 -4.74
C TRP A 75 -25.04 -6.45 -4.36
N TRP A 76 -25.12 -7.52 -5.15
CA TRP A 76 -25.97 -8.68 -4.84
C TRP A 76 -25.64 -9.37 -3.51
N GLN A 77 -24.36 -9.42 -3.11
CA GLN A 77 -23.95 -10.00 -1.83
C GLN A 77 -24.40 -9.11 -0.66
N ILE A 78 -24.32 -7.79 -0.84
CA ILE A 78 -24.78 -6.80 0.15
C ILE A 78 -26.30 -6.90 0.30
N ALA A 79 -27.02 -6.97 -0.83
CA ALA A 79 -28.47 -7.14 -0.86
C ALA A 79 -28.90 -8.40 -0.09
N GLN A 80 -28.20 -9.52 -0.30
CA GLN A 80 -28.44 -10.77 0.44
C GLN A 80 -28.14 -10.64 1.94
N LEU A 81 -27.04 -9.97 2.32
CA LEU A 81 -26.67 -9.78 3.73
C LEU A 81 -27.63 -8.85 4.48
N MET A 82 -28.17 -7.85 3.79
CA MET A 82 -29.08 -6.85 4.35
C MET A 82 -30.56 -7.21 4.14
N ASP A 83 -30.85 -8.42 3.65
CA ASP A 83 -32.20 -8.93 3.40
C ASP A 83 -33.11 -7.95 2.63
N CYS A 84 -32.57 -7.37 1.54
CA CYS A 84 -33.30 -6.41 0.71
C CYS A 84 -32.93 -6.51 -0.78
N SER A 85 -33.63 -5.77 -1.64
CA SER A 85 -33.35 -5.78 -3.07
C SER A 85 -32.11 -4.95 -3.42
N GLU A 86 -31.41 -5.32 -4.50
CA GLU A 86 -30.28 -4.52 -5.01
C GLU A 86 -30.71 -3.07 -5.33
N GLU A 87 -31.93 -2.86 -5.82
CA GLU A 87 -32.49 -1.52 -6.04
C GLU A 87 -32.52 -0.67 -4.77
N TRP A 88 -32.85 -1.29 -3.63
CA TRP A 88 -32.83 -0.62 -2.33
C TRP A 88 -31.41 -0.31 -1.87
N ILE A 89 -30.47 -1.24 -2.09
CA ILE A 89 -29.03 -1.02 -1.85
C ILE A 89 -28.52 0.19 -2.64
N TYR A 90 -28.83 0.30 -3.93
CA TYR A 90 -28.43 1.47 -4.73
C TYR A 90 -29.04 2.78 -4.21
N LYS A 91 -30.30 2.75 -3.74
CA LYS A 91 -30.94 3.91 -3.11
C LYS A 91 -30.25 4.32 -1.81
N LEU A 92 -29.96 3.36 -0.93
CA LEU A 92 -29.24 3.60 0.32
C LEU A 92 -27.83 4.15 0.05
N HIS A 93 -27.10 3.52 -0.87
CA HIS A 93 -25.78 3.96 -1.31
C HIS A 93 -25.81 5.42 -1.83
N GLY A 94 -26.75 5.74 -2.71
CA GLY A 94 -26.91 7.10 -3.23
C GLY A 94 -27.29 8.14 -2.17
N ARG A 95 -28.05 7.75 -1.13
CA ARG A 95 -28.34 8.62 0.02
C ARG A 95 -27.11 8.83 0.89
N ALA A 96 -26.36 7.77 1.17
CA ALA A 96 -25.13 7.82 1.95
C ALA A 96 -24.08 8.74 1.29
N LEU A 97 -23.87 8.60 -0.03
CA LEU A 97 -22.92 9.44 -0.77
C LEU A 97 -23.23 10.93 -0.70
N LYS A 98 -24.51 11.33 -0.64
CA LYS A 98 -24.89 12.74 -0.50
C LYS A 98 -24.55 13.33 0.87
N LYS A 99 -24.37 12.49 1.89
CA LYS A 99 -24.07 12.89 3.27
C LYS A 99 -22.57 12.82 3.59
N ILE A 100 -21.80 12.05 2.83
CA ILE A 100 -20.35 12.00 2.98
C ILE A 100 -19.73 13.19 2.28
N GLN A 101 -19.04 14.04 3.04
CA GLN A 101 -18.18 15.08 2.48
C GLN A 101 -16.90 14.44 1.93
N ILE A 102 -16.61 14.73 0.67
CA ILE A 102 -15.33 14.44 0.04
C ILE A 102 -14.63 15.78 -0.13
N ASN A 103 -13.59 16.02 0.66
CA ASN A 103 -12.67 17.13 0.47
C ASN A 103 -11.59 16.74 -0.54
#